data_AF-A0A8T2IIS8-F1
#
_entry.id   AF-A0A8T2IIS8-F1
#
_cell.length_a   1.000
_cell.length_b   1.000
_cell.length_c   1.000
_cell.angle_alpha   90.00
_cell.angle_beta   90.00
_cell.angle_gamma   90.00
#
_symmetry.space_group_name_H-M   'P 1'
#
loop_
_entity.id
_entity.type
_entity.pdbx_description
1 polymer ?
#
loop_
_entity_poly.entity_id
_entity_poly.type
_entity_poly.pdbx_seq_one_letter_code
_entity_poly.pdbx_strand_id
1 'polypeptide(L)'
;HIAVILLAAIVFLLVLHHNILGLSDVLKSEDSDPSRLVPQNIDSPPDAPRKVHEEGPGKEVAVVIPAVEDRLGGLIAAINSISSNTEANVVFYILTTNDTKEHIRSWIDNTDLKRVKYKLVTFDARVLDGKVRVDSGAEPVKPLTFARFYLPDLVPGLKNTIYLDDDVIVQGDIQDLYDTPIQTGHAAAFSEDCDSVTSKSLLRGAGNQYNYIGFLDYKKERIRKLGMKANTCSFNPGVFVANLTEWRRQNITKQLEKWMELDVVEELYSKTLAGSITSPPLLIVFYKRHSIACRF
;
A
#
# COMPACT_ATOMS: atom_id res chain seq x y z
N HIS A 1 2.53 -21.96 52.02
CA HIS A 1 1.79 -21.08 51.09
C HIS A 1 2.19 -19.61 51.18
N ILE A 2 2.24 -18.99 52.37
CA ILE A 2 2.62 -17.56 52.54
C ILE A 2 4.05 -17.26 52.06
N ALA A 3 5.03 -18.14 52.34
CA ALA A 3 6.43 -17.94 51.94
C ALA A 3 6.65 -17.91 50.41
N VAL A 4 5.85 -18.68 49.65
CA VAL A 4 5.95 -18.72 48.17
C VAL A 4 5.40 -17.45 47.56
N ILE A 5 4.31 -16.91 48.13
CA ILE A 5 3.72 -15.63 47.69
C ILE A 5 4.68 -14.47 47.99
N LEU A 6 5.35 -14.50 49.15
CA LEU A 6 6.33 -13.48 49.52
C LEU A 6 7.54 -13.50 48.55
N LEU A 7 8.03 -14.69 48.19
CA LEU A 7 9.14 -14.84 47.24
C LEU A 7 8.76 -14.33 45.85
N ALA A 8 7.55 -14.64 45.37
CA ALA A 8 7.05 -14.15 44.09
C ALA A 8 6.89 -12.61 44.07
N ALA A 9 6.42 -12.02 45.18
CA ALA A 9 6.32 -10.56 45.31
C ALA A 9 7.70 -9.89 45.30
N ILE A 10 8.70 -10.48 45.96
CA ILE A 10 10.07 -9.98 45.97
C ILE A 10 10.69 -10.04 44.57
N VAL A 11 10.52 -11.16 43.85
CA VAL A 11 11.02 -11.30 42.47
C VAL A 11 10.34 -10.29 41.55
N PHE A 12 9.02 -10.10 41.69
CA PHE A 12 8.28 -9.11 40.91
C PHE A 12 8.78 -7.68 41.16
N LEU A 13 9.02 -7.32 42.43
CA LEU A 13 9.56 -6.01 42.80
C LEU A 13 11.00 -5.79 42.30
N LEU A 14 11.83 -6.84 42.30
CA LEU A 14 13.19 -6.77 41.74
C LEU A 14 13.18 -6.57 40.22
N VAL A 15 12.30 -7.27 39.49
CA VAL A 15 12.14 -7.10 38.04
C VAL A 15 11.60 -5.71 37.72
N LEU A 16 10.63 -5.21 38.48
CA LEU A 16 10.08 -3.88 38.31
C LEU A 16 11.15 -2.80 38.57
N HIS A 17 11.95 -2.96 39.63
CA HIS A 17 13.03 -2.02 39.95
C HIS A 17 14.13 -2.02 38.89
N HIS A 18 14.51 -3.19 38.37
CA HIS A 18 15.50 -3.30 37.29
C HIS A 18 15.02 -2.65 35.99
N ASN A 19 13.74 -2.83 35.63
CA ASN A 19 13.17 -2.21 34.43
C ASN A 19 13.06 -0.68 34.58
N ILE A 20 12.72 -0.16 35.77
CA ILE A 20 12.66 1.28 36.02
C ILE A 20 14.06 1.92 35.99
N LEU A 21 15.07 1.25 36.54
CA LEU A 21 16.46 1.71 36.47
C LEU A 21 16.97 1.75 35.03
N GLY A 22 16.68 0.70 34.23
CA GLY A 22 17.03 0.67 32.80
C GLY A 22 16.35 1.79 32.00
N LEU A 23 15.11 2.15 32.34
CA LEU A 23 14.41 3.28 31.71
C LEU A 23 15.05 4.63 32.08
N SER A 24 15.58 4.76 33.30
CA SER A 24 16.24 5.99 33.76
C SER A 24 17.62 6.20 33.11
N ASP A 25 18.34 5.13 32.79
CA ASP A 25 19.61 5.19 32.06
C ASP A 25 19.38 5.54 30.58
N VAL A 26 18.29 5.05 29.98
CA VAL A 26 17.89 5.43 28.61
C VAL A 26 17.52 6.91 28.56
N LEU A 27 16.70 7.40 29.49
CA LEU A 27 16.29 8.80 29.55
C LEU A 27 17.44 9.77 29.89
N LYS A 28 18.50 9.31 30.58
CA LYS A 28 19.71 10.12 30.83
C LYS A 28 20.67 10.14 29.65
N SER A 29 20.59 9.18 28.73
CA SER A 29 21.48 9.09 27.57
C SER A 29 21.06 9.99 26.39
N GLU A 30 19.82 10.52 26.40
CA GLU A 30 19.29 11.39 25.35
C GLU A 30 19.60 12.90 25.55
N ASP A 31 20.26 13.31 26.63
CA ASP A 31 20.43 14.74 26.97
C ASP A 31 21.89 15.21 27.16
N SER A 32 22.86 14.56 26.50
CA SER A 32 24.24 15.10 26.47
C SER A 32 25.05 14.73 25.22
N ASP A 33 25.02 15.59 24.18
CA ASP A 33 26.23 16.13 23.50
C ASP A 33 25.87 17.22 22.44
N PRO A 34 26.29 18.50 22.60
CA PRO A 34 26.18 19.53 21.58
C PRO A 34 27.54 19.74 20.89
N SER A 35 27.75 19.14 19.71
CA SER A 35 28.98 19.38 18.94
C SER A 35 28.72 19.50 17.43
N ARG A 36 28.85 20.76 16.97
CA ARG A 36 28.84 21.25 15.58
C ARG A 36 29.81 20.48 14.67
N LEU A 37 29.38 20.10 13.47
CA LEU A 37 30.25 20.06 12.27
C LEU A 37 29.43 20.44 11.02
N VAL A 38 29.80 21.58 10.44
CA VAL A 38 29.35 22.09 9.13
C VAL A 38 30.20 21.42 8.05
N PRO A 39 29.63 20.78 7.02
CA PRO A 39 30.39 20.43 5.82
C PRO A 39 30.41 21.60 4.83
N GLN A 40 31.63 21.96 4.44
CA GLN A 40 32.00 23.02 3.52
C GLN A 40 31.54 22.74 2.08
N ASN A 41 31.28 23.84 1.37
CA ASN A 41 31.09 23.90 -0.08
C ASN A 41 32.19 23.14 -0.84
N ILE A 42 31.80 22.24 -1.73
CA ILE A 42 32.66 21.67 -2.76
C ILE A 42 32.19 22.25 -4.09
N ASP A 43 33.12 22.97 -4.75
CA ASP A 43 32.96 23.56 -6.07
C ASP A 43 32.54 22.52 -7.13
N SER A 44 31.55 22.89 -7.94
CA SER A 44 31.11 22.11 -9.10
C SER A 44 31.98 22.42 -10.33
N PRO A 45 32.35 21.43 -11.16
CA PRO A 45 33.01 21.70 -12.44
C PRO A 45 32.00 22.24 -13.48
N PRO A 46 32.42 23.13 -14.40
CA PRO A 46 31.53 23.73 -15.39
C PRO A 46 31.32 22.80 -16.61
N ASP A 47 30.16 22.97 -17.25
CA ASP A 47 29.75 22.44 -18.56
C ASP A 47 29.45 20.94 -18.70
N ALA A 48 28.23 20.58 -18.26
CA ALA A 48 27.42 19.58 -18.94
C ALA A 48 26.24 20.30 -19.63
N PRO A 49 25.93 20.00 -20.91
CA PRO A 49 24.89 20.72 -21.64
C PRO A 49 23.52 20.47 -20.98
N ARG A 50 22.90 21.55 -20.49
CA ARG A 50 21.50 21.56 -20.04
C ARG A 50 20.63 21.00 -21.15
N LYS A 51 20.07 19.81 -20.94
CA LYS A 51 18.91 19.36 -21.71
C LYS A 51 17.80 20.37 -21.45
N VAL A 52 17.48 21.16 -22.47
CA VAL A 52 16.29 22.00 -22.51
C VAL A 52 15.12 21.03 -22.36
N HIS A 53 14.50 21.04 -21.18
CA HIS A 53 13.22 20.38 -20.99
C HIS A 53 12.22 21.15 -21.85
N GLU A 54 11.72 20.52 -22.90
CA GLU A 54 10.52 21.00 -23.60
C GLU A 54 9.38 21.01 -22.57
N GLU A 55 8.99 22.21 -22.13
CA GLU A 55 7.79 22.46 -21.35
C GLU A 55 6.56 22.18 -22.24
N GLY A 56 6.23 20.89 -22.36
CA GLY A 56 4.85 20.49 -22.60
C GLY A 56 3.96 20.90 -21.41
N PRO A 57 2.62 20.84 -21.54
CA PRO A 57 1.73 21.05 -20.39
C PRO A 57 2.22 20.16 -19.24
N GLY A 58 2.49 20.77 -18.08
CA GLY A 58 3.17 20.13 -16.96
C GLY A 58 2.66 18.71 -16.71
N LYS A 59 3.60 17.77 -16.56
CA LYS A 59 3.36 16.33 -16.42
C LYS A 59 2.19 16.08 -15.45
N GLU A 60 1.09 15.55 -15.97
CA GLU A 60 -0.09 15.21 -15.17
C GLU A 60 0.21 14.03 -14.24
N VAL A 61 0.03 14.23 -12.93
CA VAL A 61 0.13 13.17 -11.92
C VAL A 61 -1.24 12.55 -11.74
N ALA A 62 -1.46 11.40 -12.37
CA ALA A 62 -2.72 10.68 -12.27
C ALA A 62 -2.76 9.79 -11.02
N VAL A 63 -3.66 10.10 -10.09
CA VAL A 63 -3.89 9.33 -8.85
C VAL A 63 -5.26 8.66 -8.92
N VAL A 64 -5.30 7.34 -8.77
CA VAL A 64 -6.53 6.54 -8.77
C VAL A 64 -6.84 6.14 -7.32
N ILE A 65 -8.06 6.44 -6.86
CA ILE A 65 -8.51 6.14 -5.49
C ILE A 65 -9.92 5.52 -5.55
N PRO A 66 -10.19 4.39 -4.87
CA PRO A 66 -11.54 3.86 -4.76
C PRO A 66 -12.38 4.73 -3.79
N ALA A 67 -13.68 4.80 -4.02
CA ALA A 67 -14.64 5.52 -3.20
C ALA A 67 -15.61 4.50 -2.58
N VAL A 68 -15.15 3.74 -1.59
CA VAL A 68 -16.02 2.76 -0.93
C VAL A 68 -17.04 3.51 -0.07
N GLU A 69 -18.31 3.16 -0.21
CA GLU A 69 -19.45 3.94 0.32
C GLU A 69 -19.36 4.26 1.82
N ASP A 70 -18.90 3.30 2.64
CA ASP A 70 -18.74 3.46 4.08
C ASP A 70 -17.42 4.13 4.50
N ARG A 71 -16.54 4.46 3.52
CA ARG A 71 -15.24 5.09 3.72
C ARG A 71 -15.02 6.35 2.88
N LEU A 72 -16.10 6.97 2.39
CA LEU A 72 -16.00 8.23 1.65
C LEU A 72 -15.27 9.33 2.44
N GLY A 73 -15.32 9.31 3.78
CA GLY A 73 -14.57 10.26 4.61
C GLY A 73 -13.05 10.10 4.45
N GLY A 74 -12.58 8.85 4.36
CA GLY A 74 -11.19 8.53 4.09
C GLY A 74 -10.75 9.00 2.70
N LEU A 75 -11.59 8.79 1.67
CA LEU A 75 -11.36 9.34 0.32
C LEU A 75 -11.13 10.86 0.36
N ILE A 76 -11.98 11.61 1.05
CA ILE A 76 -11.84 13.08 1.15
C ILE A 76 -10.57 13.46 1.90
N ALA A 77 -10.24 12.74 2.99
CA ALA A 77 -9.01 12.97 3.73
C ALA A 77 -7.77 12.71 2.88
N ALA A 78 -7.76 11.63 2.08
CA ALA A 78 -6.68 11.30 1.16
C ALA A 78 -6.50 12.39 0.10
N ILE A 79 -7.57 12.80 -0.59
CA ILE A 79 -7.55 13.88 -1.60
C ILE A 79 -7.04 15.18 -0.98
N ASN A 80 -7.54 15.54 0.21
CA ASN A 80 -7.12 16.75 0.92
C ASN A 80 -5.64 16.69 1.30
N SER A 81 -5.17 15.57 1.84
CA SER A 81 -3.77 15.39 2.23
C SER A 81 -2.82 15.52 1.03
N ILE A 82 -3.16 14.93 -0.12
CA ILE A 82 -2.39 15.07 -1.35
C ILE A 82 -2.37 16.53 -1.81
N SER A 83 -3.56 17.14 -1.93
CA SER A 83 -3.70 18.52 -2.42
C SER A 83 -3.05 19.57 -1.51
N SER A 84 -2.80 19.24 -0.25
CA SER A 84 -2.13 20.13 0.71
C SER A 84 -0.61 19.99 0.73
N ASN A 85 -0.06 18.91 0.15
CA ASN A 85 1.37 18.56 0.25
C ASN A 85 2.07 18.50 -1.12
N THR A 86 1.41 18.91 -2.20
CA THR A 86 2.01 18.92 -3.55
C THR A 86 1.62 20.16 -4.33
N GLU A 87 2.57 20.67 -5.11
CA GLU A 87 2.32 21.70 -6.14
C GLU A 87 2.16 21.08 -7.54
N ALA A 88 2.23 19.75 -7.65
CA ALA A 88 2.12 19.05 -8.93
C ALA A 88 0.70 19.17 -9.52
N ASN A 89 0.63 19.06 -10.85
CA ASN A 89 -0.64 19.02 -11.58
C ASN A 89 -1.33 17.66 -11.40
N VAL A 90 -2.00 17.46 -10.27
CA VAL A 90 -2.69 16.20 -9.93
C VAL A 90 -4.07 16.12 -10.57
N VAL A 91 -4.40 14.95 -11.12
CA VAL A 91 -5.76 14.60 -11.54
C VAL A 91 -6.18 13.31 -10.83
N PHE A 92 -7.25 13.42 -10.05
CA PHE A 92 -7.82 12.30 -9.29
C PHE A 92 -8.81 11.50 -10.16
N TYR A 93 -8.61 10.20 -10.26
CA TYR A 93 -9.51 9.25 -10.90
C TYR A 93 -10.21 8.46 -9.79
N ILE A 94 -11.40 8.93 -9.41
CA ILE A 94 -12.15 8.39 -8.27
C ILE A 94 -13.03 7.24 -8.77
N LEU A 95 -12.72 6.02 -8.33
CA LEU A 95 -13.44 4.81 -8.72
C LEU A 95 -14.67 4.65 -7.82
N THR A 96 -15.86 4.70 -8.39
CA THR A 96 -17.11 4.85 -7.64
C THR A 96 -18.22 4.00 -8.26
N THR A 97 -19.33 3.87 -7.55
CA THR A 97 -20.58 3.29 -8.05
C THR A 97 -21.56 4.42 -8.40
N ASN A 98 -22.63 4.15 -9.15
CA ASN A 98 -23.51 5.23 -9.63
C ASN A 98 -24.25 5.97 -8.52
N ASP A 99 -24.58 5.28 -7.44
CA ASP A 99 -25.24 5.77 -6.23
C ASP A 99 -24.36 6.72 -5.38
N THR A 100 -23.03 6.55 -5.40
CA THR A 100 -22.11 7.38 -4.60
C THR A 100 -21.62 8.64 -5.31
N LYS A 101 -21.85 8.78 -6.62
CA LYS A 101 -21.37 9.91 -7.43
C LYS A 101 -21.81 11.28 -6.92
N GLU A 102 -23.11 11.47 -6.65
CA GLU A 102 -23.61 12.78 -6.22
C GLU A 102 -23.10 13.15 -4.83
N HIS A 103 -22.89 12.16 -3.96
CA HIS A 103 -22.30 12.37 -2.65
C HIS A 103 -20.86 12.89 -2.78
N ILE A 104 -20.04 12.23 -3.62
CA ILE A 104 -18.67 12.62 -3.87
C ILE A 104 -18.58 14.03 -4.45
N ARG A 105 -19.41 14.35 -5.46
CA ARG A 105 -19.49 15.72 -6.01
C ARG A 105 -19.82 16.74 -4.94
N SER A 106 -20.86 16.48 -4.15
CA SER A 106 -21.25 17.39 -3.07
C SER A 106 -20.11 17.64 -2.07
N TRP A 107 -19.36 16.61 -1.70
CA TRP A 107 -18.27 16.73 -0.73
C TRP A 107 -17.02 17.43 -1.29
N ILE A 108 -16.75 17.29 -2.57
CA ILE A 108 -15.63 17.99 -3.21
C ILE A 108 -16.02 19.43 -3.56
N ASP A 109 -17.14 19.62 -4.25
CA ASP A 109 -17.50 20.90 -4.87
C ASP A 109 -17.99 21.96 -3.85
N ASN A 110 -18.52 21.51 -2.69
CA ASN A 110 -18.97 22.42 -1.62
C ASN A 110 -17.91 22.70 -0.55
N THR A 111 -16.67 22.25 -0.75
CA THR A 111 -15.55 22.49 0.16
C THR A 111 -14.41 23.24 -0.54
N ASP A 112 -13.31 23.46 0.16
CA ASP A 112 -12.08 24.01 -0.44
C ASP A 112 -11.46 23.08 -1.50
N LEU A 113 -11.89 21.81 -1.54
CA LEU A 113 -11.47 20.84 -2.55
C LEU A 113 -12.06 21.07 -3.93
N LYS A 114 -13.00 22.01 -4.11
CA LYS A 114 -13.55 22.38 -5.45
C LYS A 114 -12.48 22.78 -6.48
N ARG A 115 -11.26 23.06 -6.03
CA ARG A 115 -10.09 23.42 -6.86
C ARG A 115 -9.39 22.19 -7.46
N VAL A 116 -9.61 21.00 -6.90
CA VAL A 116 -8.94 19.77 -7.37
C VAL A 116 -9.52 19.32 -8.70
N LYS A 117 -8.68 18.75 -9.56
CA LYS A 117 -9.13 18.16 -10.82
C LYS A 117 -9.47 16.69 -10.56
N TYR A 118 -10.71 16.29 -10.81
CA TYR A 118 -11.11 14.90 -10.63
C TYR A 118 -12.01 14.39 -11.76
N LYS A 119 -12.04 13.07 -11.89
CA LYS A 119 -12.91 12.31 -12.80
C LYS A 119 -13.54 11.18 -12.01
N LEU A 120 -14.86 11.07 -12.09
CA LEU A 120 -15.59 9.93 -11.53
C LEU A 120 -15.61 8.79 -12.56
N VAL A 121 -15.09 7.63 -12.18
CA VAL A 121 -15.03 6.42 -13.00
C VAL A 121 -15.92 5.37 -12.38
N THR A 122 -16.96 4.92 -13.10
CA THR A 122 -17.84 3.87 -12.58
C THR A 122 -17.14 2.52 -12.62
N PHE A 123 -17.13 1.81 -11.49
CA PHE A 123 -16.75 0.41 -11.44
C PHE A 123 -17.97 -0.49 -11.65
N ASP A 124 -17.93 -1.33 -12.69
CA ASP A 124 -18.98 -2.31 -12.96
C ASP A 124 -18.71 -3.61 -12.21
N ALA A 125 -19.45 -3.85 -11.12
CA ALA A 125 -19.24 -5.01 -10.27
C ALA A 125 -19.44 -6.36 -10.98
N ARG A 126 -20.14 -6.40 -12.13
CA ARG A 126 -20.36 -7.63 -12.92
C ARG A 126 -19.07 -8.27 -13.40
N VAL A 127 -17.97 -7.52 -13.47
CA VAL A 127 -16.65 -8.09 -13.78
C VAL A 127 -16.18 -9.10 -12.74
N LEU A 128 -16.78 -9.12 -11.55
CA LEU A 128 -16.45 -10.05 -10.46
C LEU A 128 -17.30 -11.32 -10.46
N ASP A 129 -18.30 -11.44 -11.34
CA ASP A 129 -19.21 -12.58 -11.39
C ASP A 129 -18.42 -13.90 -11.56
N GLY A 130 -18.59 -14.83 -10.61
CA GLY A 130 -17.90 -16.12 -10.58
C GLY A 130 -16.42 -16.07 -10.16
N LYS A 131 -15.88 -14.89 -9.80
CA LYS A 131 -14.47 -14.70 -9.44
C LYS A 131 -14.24 -14.43 -7.96
N VAL A 132 -15.29 -14.13 -7.20
CA VAL A 132 -15.19 -13.84 -5.77
C VAL A 132 -16.03 -14.85 -5.01
N ARG A 133 -15.43 -15.47 -4.00
CA ARG A 133 -16.11 -16.44 -3.15
C ARG A 133 -17.16 -15.72 -2.29
N VAL A 134 -18.35 -16.29 -2.22
CA VAL A 134 -19.43 -15.84 -1.34
C VAL A 134 -19.48 -16.79 -0.16
N ASP A 135 -18.98 -16.33 0.98
CA ASP A 135 -19.02 -17.10 2.22
C ASP A 135 -20.31 -16.84 2.99
N SER A 136 -21.10 -17.90 3.21
CA SER A 136 -22.28 -17.86 4.06
C SER A 136 -21.90 -17.54 5.51
N GLY A 137 -21.99 -16.26 5.89
CA GLY A 137 -21.72 -15.79 7.26
C GLY A 137 -20.56 -14.80 7.39
N ALA A 138 -19.83 -14.49 6.30
CA ALA A 138 -18.88 -13.38 6.27
C ALA A 138 -19.56 -12.09 5.79
N GLU A 139 -18.98 -10.94 6.12
CA GLU A 139 -19.43 -9.68 5.54
C GLU A 139 -19.26 -9.69 4.02
N PRO A 140 -20.25 -9.18 3.25
CA PRO A 140 -20.13 -9.09 1.81
C PRO A 140 -18.92 -8.26 1.41
N VAL A 141 -18.08 -8.83 0.54
CA VAL A 141 -16.93 -8.12 0.01
C VAL A 141 -17.40 -6.93 -0.83
N LYS A 142 -16.87 -5.75 -0.53
CA LYS A 142 -17.14 -4.54 -1.32
C LYS A 142 -16.46 -4.65 -2.70
N PRO A 143 -17.20 -4.55 -3.82
CA PRO A 143 -16.64 -4.72 -5.17
C PRO A 143 -15.47 -3.80 -5.49
N LEU A 144 -15.53 -2.54 -5.02
CA LEU A 144 -14.50 -1.53 -5.27
C LEU A 144 -13.11 -1.90 -4.72
N THR A 145 -13.03 -2.81 -3.74
CA THR A 145 -11.74 -3.33 -3.23
C THR A 145 -10.91 -4.05 -4.31
N PHE A 146 -11.58 -4.57 -5.35
CA PHE A 146 -10.94 -5.22 -6.51
C PHE A 146 -10.61 -4.26 -7.64
N ALA A 147 -11.02 -2.99 -7.57
CA ALA A 147 -10.89 -2.08 -8.70
C ALA A 147 -9.42 -1.88 -9.14
N ARG A 148 -8.48 -2.02 -8.20
CA ARG A 148 -7.02 -2.03 -8.45
C ARG A 148 -6.54 -3.10 -9.44
N PHE A 149 -7.33 -4.15 -9.70
CA PHE A 149 -6.98 -5.18 -10.70
C PHE A 149 -7.30 -4.74 -12.13
N TYR A 150 -8.21 -3.78 -12.26
CA TYR A 150 -8.80 -3.35 -13.53
C TYR A 150 -8.34 -1.94 -13.93
N LEU A 151 -7.25 -1.43 -13.35
CA LEU A 151 -6.73 -0.09 -13.66
C LEU A 151 -6.61 0.19 -15.16
N PRO A 152 -6.07 -0.71 -16.01
CA PRO A 152 -5.94 -0.41 -17.42
C PRO A 152 -7.28 -0.25 -18.15
N ASP A 153 -8.34 -0.88 -17.66
CA ASP A 153 -9.70 -0.84 -18.22
C ASP A 153 -10.48 0.37 -17.69
N LEU A 154 -10.24 0.74 -16.42
CA LEU A 154 -10.88 1.88 -15.75
C LEU A 154 -10.29 3.22 -16.21
N VAL A 155 -9.00 3.26 -16.51
CA VAL A 155 -8.29 4.47 -16.98
C VAL A 155 -7.50 4.20 -18.26
N PRO A 156 -8.18 3.90 -19.39
CA PRO A 156 -7.56 3.41 -20.62
C PRO A 156 -6.59 4.40 -21.28
N GLY A 157 -6.80 5.70 -21.09
CA GLY A 157 -5.93 6.74 -21.65
C GLY A 157 -4.59 6.93 -20.93
N LEU A 158 -4.43 6.35 -19.74
CA LEU A 158 -3.24 6.55 -18.93
C LEU A 158 -2.13 5.55 -19.27
N LYS A 159 -0.89 6.05 -19.27
CA LYS A 159 0.34 5.25 -19.38
C LYS A 159 0.90 4.86 -18.02
N ASN A 160 0.88 5.79 -17.05
CA ASN A 160 1.31 5.57 -15.67
C ASN A 160 0.30 6.20 -14.71
N THR A 161 0.15 5.62 -13.53
CA THR A 161 -0.72 6.14 -12.47
C THR A 161 -0.24 5.68 -11.10
N ILE A 162 -0.57 6.42 -10.06
CA ILE A 162 -0.51 5.95 -8.67
C ILE A 162 -1.87 5.37 -8.32
N TYR A 163 -1.90 4.21 -7.65
CA TYR A 163 -3.08 3.72 -6.95
C TYR A 163 -2.88 3.92 -5.44
N LEU A 164 -3.92 4.44 -4.79
CA LEU A 164 -4.01 4.57 -3.34
C LEU A 164 -5.33 3.98 -2.84
N ASP A 165 -5.30 3.21 -1.75
CA ASP A 165 -6.52 2.88 -1.00
C ASP A 165 -7.10 4.15 -0.35
N ASP A 166 -8.37 4.08 0.07
CA ASP A 166 -9.12 5.24 0.60
C ASP A 166 -8.85 5.54 2.08
N ASP A 167 -7.93 4.82 2.70
CA ASP A 167 -7.55 4.92 4.11
C ASP A 167 -6.10 5.41 4.30
N VAL A 168 -5.56 6.14 3.33
CA VAL A 168 -4.22 6.73 3.39
C VAL A 168 -4.22 8.23 3.65
N ILE A 169 -3.15 8.70 4.31
CA ILE A 169 -2.81 10.12 4.46
C ILE A 169 -1.43 10.33 3.86
N VAL A 170 -1.33 11.25 2.91
CA VAL A 170 -0.07 11.60 2.23
C VAL A 170 0.54 12.82 2.89
N GLN A 171 1.77 12.68 3.40
CA GLN A 171 2.50 13.75 4.09
C GLN A 171 3.65 14.35 3.28
N GLY A 172 4.00 13.74 2.14
CA GLY A 172 5.04 14.22 1.23
C GLY A 172 4.49 14.62 -0.14
N ASP A 173 5.38 14.99 -1.06
CA ASP A 173 4.99 15.30 -2.43
C ASP A 173 4.65 14.00 -3.19
N ILE A 174 3.40 13.89 -3.65
CA ILE A 174 2.92 12.74 -4.40
C ILE A 174 3.65 12.55 -5.75
N GLN A 175 4.27 13.61 -6.27
CA GLN A 175 5.11 13.56 -7.48
C GLN A 175 6.31 12.63 -7.29
N ASP A 176 6.90 12.58 -6.09
CA ASP A 176 8.04 11.71 -5.79
C ASP A 176 7.66 10.23 -5.92
N LEU A 177 6.46 9.88 -5.44
CA LEU A 177 5.91 8.55 -5.65
C LEU A 177 5.67 8.31 -7.15
N TYR A 178 5.04 9.24 -7.86
CA TYR A 178 4.74 9.11 -9.29
C TYR A 178 6.00 8.87 -10.14
N ASP A 179 7.12 9.47 -9.76
CA ASP A 179 8.40 9.40 -10.46
C ASP A 179 9.25 8.20 -10.08
N THR A 180 8.75 7.31 -9.22
CA THR A 180 9.41 6.05 -8.85
C THR A 180 9.87 5.29 -10.10
N PRO A 181 11.16 4.98 -10.24
CA PRO A 181 11.66 4.22 -11.37
C PRO A 181 11.09 2.80 -11.39
N ILE A 182 10.39 2.46 -12.47
CA ILE A 182 9.94 1.08 -12.73
C ILE A 182 10.96 0.42 -13.68
N GLN A 183 11.59 -0.66 -13.22
CA GLN A 183 12.55 -1.41 -14.01
C GLN A 183 11.91 -1.97 -15.28
N THR A 184 12.71 -2.13 -16.34
CA THR A 184 12.24 -2.66 -17.63
C THR A 184 11.60 -4.03 -17.44
N GLY A 185 10.37 -4.19 -17.95
CA GLY A 185 9.59 -5.42 -17.84
C GLY A 185 8.81 -5.57 -16.54
N HIS A 186 8.89 -4.61 -15.61
CA HIS A 186 7.99 -4.53 -14.46
C HIS A 186 6.82 -3.61 -14.78
N ALA A 187 5.62 -3.98 -14.33
CA ALA A 187 4.42 -3.19 -14.56
C ALA A 187 3.99 -2.36 -13.34
N ALA A 188 4.65 -2.54 -12.19
CA ALA A 188 4.35 -1.78 -10.99
C ALA A 188 5.56 -1.67 -10.06
N ALA A 189 5.51 -0.68 -9.18
CA ALA A 189 6.40 -0.52 -8.03
C ALA A 189 5.58 -0.48 -6.73
N PHE A 190 5.95 -1.30 -5.75
CA PHE A 190 5.26 -1.42 -4.46
C PHE A 190 6.22 -1.14 -3.29
N SER A 191 5.68 -0.77 -2.12
CA SER A 191 6.44 -0.70 -0.87
C SER A 191 6.54 -2.08 -0.21
N GLU A 192 7.74 -2.48 0.24
CA GLU A 192 7.96 -3.74 0.96
C GLU A 192 7.54 -3.64 2.45
N ASP A 193 6.84 -4.65 2.96
CA ASP A 193 6.24 -4.62 4.32
C ASP A 193 7.16 -5.15 5.43
N CYS A 194 8.23 -5.86 5.09
CA CYS A 194 9.03 -6.62 6.07
C CYS A 194 9.84 -5.78 7.06
N ASP A 195 10.26 -4.56 6.70
CA ASP A 195 11.11 -3.71 7.53
C ASP A 195 10.33 -2.82 8.52
N SER A 196 9.08 -3.14 8.86
CA SER A 196 8.37 -2.38 9.91
C SER A 196 9.05 -2.60 11.27
N VAL A 197 9.29 -1.54 12.04
CA VAL A 197 9.97 -1.59 13.36
C VAL A 197 9.30 -2.59 14.32
N THR A 198 8.03 -2.88 14.11
CA THR A 198 7.21 -3.88 14.81
C THR A 198 7.58 -5.34 14.52
N SER A 199 8.23 -5.66 13.38
CA SER A 199 8.72 -7.01 13.10
C SER A 199 9.94 -7.40 13.96
N LYS A 200 10.57 -6.42 14.63
CA LYS A 200 11.65 -6.60 15.61
C LYS A 200 11.17 -6.65 17.07
N SER A 201 9.88 -6.43 17.34
CA SER A 201 9.33 -6.52 18.69
C SER A 201 9.18 -7.99 19.12
N LEU A 202 9.57 -8.27 20.36
CA LEU A 202 9.89 -9.58 20.96
C LEU A 202 8.74 -10.62 21.05
N LEU A 203 7.62 -10.39 20.36
CA LEU A 203 6.53 -11.36 20.24
C LEU A 203 6.78 -12.27 19.03
N ARG A 204 7.63 -13.30 19.23
CA ARG A 204 7.99 -14.38 18.29
C ARG A 204 6.82 -15.22 17.73
N GLY A 205 5.57 -14.75 17.81
CA GLY A 205 4.37 -15.37 17.24
C GLY A 205 3.67 -14.58 16.13
N ALA A 206 4.01 -13.29 15.93
CA ALA A 206 3.37 -12.43 14.92
C ALA A 206 4.19 -12.26 13.61
N GLY A 207 5.42 -12.78 13.56
CA GLY A 207 6.35 -12.61 12.43
C GLY A 207 5.98 -13.29 11.10
N ASN A 208 4.82 -13.95 11.03
CA ASN A 208 4.32 -14.62 9.83
C ASN A 208 3.33 -13.75 9.01
N GLN A 209 3.05 -12.52 9.46
CA GLN A 209 1.99 -11.69 8.89
C GLN A 209 2.40 -10.88 7.64
N TYR A 210 3.70 -10.65 7.45
CA TYR A 210 4.25 -9.85 6.35
C TYR A 210 5.02 -10.72 5.33
N ASN A 211 4.85 -12.03 5.43
CA ASN A 211 5.47 -13.00 4.54
C ASN A 211 4.40 -13.75 3.76
N TYR A 212 4.78 -14.35 2.63
CA TYR A 212 3.85 -15.05 1.75
C TYR A 212 3.08 -16.19 2.45
N ILE A 213 3.64 -16.81 3.51
CA ILE A 213 2.96 -17.81 4.34
C ILE A 213 1.67 -17.29 5.00
N GLY A 214 1.60 -15.99 5.22
CA GLY A 214 0.43 -15.32 5.79
C GLY A 214 -0.73 -15.19 4.80
N PHE A 215 -0.44 -15.16 3.50
CA PHE A 215 -1.42 -14.87 2.45
C PHE A 215 -1.81 -16.12 1.64
N LEU A 216 -0.93 -17.10 1.53
CA LEU A 216 -1.10 -18.28 0.67
C LEU A 216 -1.17 -19.56 1.49
N ASP A 217 -2.06 -20.47 1.12
CA ASP A 217 -2.13 -21.80 1.74
C ASP A 217 -1.10 -22.74 1.11
N TYR A 218 0.07 -22.83 1.75
CA TYR A 218 1.16 -23.73 1.34
C TYR A 218 0.84 -25.23 1.51
N LYS A 219 -0.32 -25.60 2.08
CA LYS A 219 -0.80 -26.98 2.06
C LYS A 219 -1.32 -27.36 0.66
N LYS A 220 -1.73 -26.38 -0.15
CA LYS A 220 -2.26 -26.59 -1.50
C LYS A 220 -1.12 -26.87 -2.48
N GLU A 221 -1.24 -27.94 -3.24
CA GLU A 221 -0.21 -28.36 -4.19
C GLU A 221 0.08 -27.30 -5.27
N ARG A 222 -0.97 -26.61 -5.75
CA ARG A 222 -0.85 -25.51 -6.71
C ARG A 222 0.05 -24.39 -6.20
N ILE A 223 -0.14 -23.97 -4.94
CA ILE A 223 0.70 -22.93 -4.32
C ILE A 223 2.15 -23.41 -4.22
N ARG A 224 2.39 -24.65 -3.77
CA ARG A 224 3.74 -25.22 -3.68
C ARG A 224 4.44 -25.28 -5.04
N LYS A 225 3.71 -25.62 -6.11
CA LYS A 225 4.24 -25.72 -7.48
C LYS A 225 4.69 -24.37 -8.07
N LEU A 226 4.26 -23.24 -7.49
CA LEU A 226 4.75 -21.91 -7.90
C LEU A 226 6.20 -21.65 -7.48
N GLY A 227 6.76 -22.44 -6.56
CA GLY A 227 8.16 -22.29 -6.14
C GLY A 227 8.46 -21.01 -5.36
N MET A 228 7.42 -20.29 -4.89
CA MET A 228 7.57 -19.12 -4.04
C MET A 228 7.95 -19.57 -2.63
N LYS A 229 8.94 -18.91 -2.01
CA LYS A 229 9.35 -19.25 -0.64
C LYS A 229 8.35 -18.66 0.36
N ALA A 230 7.92 -19.47 1.32
CA ALA A 230 6.95 -19.08 2.36
C ALA A 230 7.41 -17.89 3.21
N ASN A 231 8.72 -17.74 3.41
CA ASN A 231 9.35 -16.63 4.13
C ASN A 231 9.73 -15.44 3.23
N THR A 232 9.25 -15.40 1.97
CA THR A 232 9.45 -14.21 1.14
C THR A 232 8.60 -13.08 1.70
N CYS A 233 9.19 -11.89 1.78
CA CYS A 233 8.51 -10.66 2.16
C CYS A 233 7.39 -10.29 1.19
N SER A 234 6.24 -9.89 1.74
CA SER A 234 5.16 -9.26 0.99
C SER A 234 5.44 -7.79 0.72
N PHE A 235 4.63 -7.23 -0.16
CA PHE A 235 4.55 -5.81 -0.43
C PHE A 235 3.12 -5.33 -0.18
N ASN A 236 2.98 -4.04 0.09
CA ASN A 236 1.70 -3.38 0.32
C ASN A 236 0.97 -3.15 -1.02
N PRO A 237 -0.23 -3.72 -1.25
CA PRO A 237 -1.00 -3.51 -2.47
C PRO A 237 -1.97 -2.32 -2.40
N GLY A 238 -1.96 -1.56 -1.30
CA GLY A 238 -2.77 -0.37 -1.09
C GLY A 238 -2.12 0.93 -1.55
N VAL A 239 -0.81 0.95 -1.77
CA VAL A 239 -0.07 2.10 -2.33
C VAL A 239 0.95 1.61 -3.34
N PHE A 240 0.76 1.94 -4.62
CA PHE A 240 1.70 1.55 -5.66
C PHE A 240 1.64 2.43 -6.90
N VAL A 241 2.73 2.42 -7.66
CA VAL A 241 2.81 3.04 -8.99
C VAL A 241 2.63 1.95 -10.04
N ALA A 242 1.78 2.18 -11.03
CA ALA A 242 1.53 1.26 -12.12
C ALA A 242 1.94 1.85 -13.46
N ASN A 243 2.73 1.10 -14.21
CA ASN A 243 2.92 1.29 -15.64
C ASN A 243 1.82 0.51 -16.37
N LEU A 244 0.76 1.23 -16.75
CA LEU A 244 -0.42 0.66 -17.41
C LEU A 244 -0.13 0.20 -18.83
N THR A 245 0.87 0.76 -19.51
CA THR A 245 1.32 0.24 -20.81
C THR A 245 1.88 -1.17 -20.65
N GLU A 246 2.76 -1.37 -19.68
CA GLU A 246 3.37 -2.66 -19.40
C GLU A 246 2.37 -3.65 -18.80
N TRP A 247 1.45 -3.17 -17.96
CA TRP A 247 0.35 -3.96 -17.40
C TRP A 247 -0.55 -4.56 -18.49
N ARG A 248 -0.91 -3.74 -19.50
CA ARG A 248 -1.66 -4.20 -20.69
C ARG A 248 -0.83 -5.18 -21.51
N ARG A 249 0.42 -4.84 -21.81
CA ARG A 249 1.33 -5.69 -22.62
C ARG A 249 1.47 -7.09 -22.05
N GLN A 250 1.48 -7.22 -20.73
CA GLN A 250 1.61 -8.48 -20.02
C GLN A 250 0.29 -9.17 -19.69
N ASN A 251 -0.86 -8.58 -20.04
CA ASN A 251 -2.20 -9.08 -19.68
C ASN A 251 -2.35 -9.36 -18.16
N ILE A 252 -1.82 -8.48 -17.30
CA ILE A 252 -1.80 -8.70 -15.84
C ILE A 252 -3.22 -8.83 -15.28
N THR A 253 -4.18 -8.03 -15.74
CA THR A 253 -5.59 -8.13 -15.30
C THR A 253 -6.14 -9.55 -15.52
N LYS A 254 -5.86 -10.19 -16.66
CA LYS A 254 -6.26 -11.59 -16.93
C LYS A 254 -5.56 -12.60 -16.04
N GLN A 255 -4.29 -12.35 -15.68
CA GLN A 255 -3.58 -13.20 -14.73
C GLN A 255 -4.19 -13.10 -13.32
N LEU A 256 -4.57 -11.88 -12.89
CA LEU A 256 -5.24 -11.66 -11.61
C LEU A 256 -6.61 -12.34 -11.57
N GLU A 257 -7.44 -12.14 -12.60
CA GLU A 257 -8.74 -12.80 -12.74
C GLU A 257 -8.62 -14.33 -12.64
N LYS A 258 -7.63 -14.91 -13.33
CA LYS A 258 -7.38 -16.37 -13.26
C LYS A 258 -7.11 -16.84 -11.83
N TRP A 259 -6.36 -16.09 -11.04
CA TRP A 259 -6.09 -16.46 -9.64
C TRP A 259 -7.34 -16.31 -8.76
N MET A 260 -8.17 -15.31 -9.03
CA MET A 260 -9.45 -15.15 -8.36
C MET A 260 -10.39 -16.35 -8.63
N GLU A 261 -10.55 -16.74 -9.90
CA GLU A 261 -11.37 -17.90 -10.29
C GLU A 261 -10.86 -19.22 -9.70
N LEU A 262 -9.53 -19.41 -9.66
CA LEU A 262 -8.93 -20.60 -9.04
C LEU A 262 -9.17 -20.64 -7.53
N ASP A 263 -9.14 -19.51 -6.84
CA ASP A 263 -9.39 -19.46 -5.40
C ASP A 263 -10.84 -19.80 -5.04
N VAL A 264 -11.81 -19.41 -5.89
CA VAL A 264 -13.22 -19.80 -5.73
C VAL A 264 -13.39 -21.31 -5.67
N VAL A 265 -12.60 -22.06 -6.44
CA VAL A 265 -12.73 -23.52 -6.56
C VAL A 265 -11.81 -24.28 -5.60
N GLU A 266 -10.58 -23.80 -5.42
CA GLU A 266 -9.52 -24.54 -4.73
C GLU A 266 -9.19 -24.01 -3.33
N GLU A 267 -9.73 -22.85 -2.94
CA GLU A 267 -9.44 -22.17 -1.66
C GLU A 267 -7.93 -22.09 -1.40
N LEU A 268 -7.24 -21.32 -2.23
CA LEU A 268 -5.79 -21.25 -2.31
C LEU A 268 -5.18 -20.27 -1.31
N TYR A 269 -5.97 -19.33 -0.80
CA TYR A 269 -5.48 -18.29 0.09
C TYR A 269 -5.60 -18.70 1.56
N SER A 270 -4.67 -18.17 2.37
CA SER A 270 -4.64 -18.45 3.78
C SER A 270 -5.84 -17.81 4.50
N LYS A 271 -6.40 -18.54 5.47
CA LYS A 271 -7.48 -18.06 6.36
C LYS A 271 -6.95 -17.44 7.68
N THR A 272 -5.62 -17.36 7.86
CA THR A 272 -5.00 -17.02 9.15
C THR A 272 -4.75 -15.53 9.37
N LEU A 273 -4.64 -14.75 8.30
CA LEU A 273 -4.66 -13.29 8.39
C LEU A 273 -6.05 -12.76 8.08
N ALA A 274 -6.32 -11.54 8.53
CA ALA A 274 -7.55 -10.81 8.31
C ALA A 274 -7.87 -10.70 6.81
N GLY A 275 -8.50 -11.74 6.26
CA GLY A 275 -9.38 -11.77 5.09
C GLY A 275 -8.93 -11.04 3.82
N SER A 276 -7.65 -10.72 3.61
CA SER A 276 -7.25 -10.04 2.38
C SER A 276 -7.28 -11.04 1.22
N ILE A 277 -8.40 -11.05 0.51
CA ILE A 277 -8.62 -11.84 -0.70
C ILE A 277 -8.04 -11.15 -1.95
N THR A 278 -7.63 -9.87 -1.84
CA THR A 278 -7.06 -9.10 -2.95
C THR A 278 -5.53 -9.07 -2.95
N SER A 279 -4.88 -9.20 -1.79
CA SER A 279 -3.41 -9.29 -1.74
C SER A 279 -2.86 -10.53 -2.45
N PRO A 280 -3.40 -11.76 -2.25
CA PRO A 280 -2.80 -12.97 -2.78
C PRO A 280 -2.66 -13.01 -4.32
N PRO A 281 -3.69 -12.65 -5.14
CA PRO A 281 -3.51 -12.55 -6.59
C PRO A 281 -2.35 -11.63 -6.99
N LEU A 282 -2.24 -10.46 -6.35
CA LEU A 282 -1.17 -9.49 -6.63
C LEU A 282 0.19 -10.06 -6.26
N LEU A 283 0.33 -10.64 -5.06
CA LEU A 283 1.58 -11.27 -4.61
C LEU A 283 2.05 -12.36 -5.57
N ILE A 284 1.11 -13.18 -6.08
CA ILE A 284 1.44 -14.23 -7.05
C ILE A 284 1.89 -13.63 -8.39
N VAL A 285 1.11 -12.71 -8.96
CA VAL A 285 1.37 -12.18 -10.31
C VAL A 285 2.63 -11.30 -10.36
N PHE A 286 2.90 -10.57 -9.28
CA PHE A 286 4.06 -9.68 -9.17
C PHE A 286 5.25 -10.31 -8.44
N TYR A 287 5.23 -11.61 -8.12
CA TYR A 287 6.35 -12.29 -7.45
C TYR A 287 7.65 -12.09 -8.22
N LYS A 288 8.61 -11.33 -7.66
CA LYS A 288 9.88 -10.94 -8.30
C LYS A 288 9.74 -10.24 -9.66
N ARG A 289 8.58 -9.62 -9.92
CA ARG A 289 8.24 -8.92 -11.17
C ARG A 289 7.70 -7.52 -10.91
N HIS A 290 8.15 -6.92 -9.82
CA HIS A 290 7.84 -5.55 -9.43
C HIS A 290 9.12 -4.81 -9.05
N SER A 291 9.05 -3.49 -9.16
CA SER A 291 10.08 -2.60 -8.63
C SER A 291 9.74 -2.21 -7.20
N ILE A 292 10.71 -1.66 -6.47
CA ILE A 292 10.50 -1.19 -5.11
C ILE A 292 10.21 0.31 -5.17
N ALA A 293 9.10 0.73 -4.58
CA ALA A 293 8.82 2.13 -4.29
C ALA A 293 9.40 2.47 -2.91
N CYS A 294 9.93 3.68 -2.75
CA CYS A 294 10.36 4.16 -1.44
C CYS A 294 9.20 4.16 -0.45
N ARG A 295 9.50 4.03 0.85
CA ARG A 295 8.50 4.26 1.89
C ARG A 295 8.21 5.75 1.98
N PHE A 296 6.92 6.09 1.98
CA PHE A 296 6.39 7.44 2.16
C PHE A 296 5.64 7.52 3.48
#